data_AF-A0A967VVI2-F1
#
_entry.id   AF-A0A967VVI2-F1
#
_cell.length_a   1.000
_cell.length_b   1.000
_cell.length_c   1.000
_cell.angle_alpha   90.00
_cell.angle_beta   90.00
_cell.angle_gamma   90.00
#
_symmetry.space_group_name_H-M   'P 1'
#
loop_
_entity.id
_entity.type
_entity.pdbx_description
1 polymer ?
#
loop_
_entity_poly.entity_id
_entity_poly.type
_entity_poly.pdbx_seq_one_letter_code
_entity_poly.pdbx_strand_id
1 'polypeptide(L)'
;MDQEDLNIELNLAPQVGTGKIMGYVLSEETGLPTSEGGTVLMIMPTNNKYVGINPKDGYYEFNNLAAGFYTITTSILEYEEEK
;
A
#
# COMPACT_ATOMS: atom_id res chain seq x y z
N MET A 1 45.43 24.94 -7.36
CA MET A 1 44.10 24.95 -7.99
C MET A 1 43.18 24.56 -6.87
N ASP A 2 42.59 25.56 -6.22
CA ASP A 2 41.79 25.33 -5.02
C ASP A 2 40.50 24.63 -5.44
N GLN A 3 40.17 23.54 -4.75
CA GLN A 3 38.96 22.78 -5.02
C GLN A 3 37.80 23.56 -4.41
N GLU A 4 36.88 24.05 -5.25
CA GLU A 4 35.61 24.61 -4.77
C GLU A 4 34.71 23.47 -4.31
N ASP A 5 34.31 23.51 -3.04
CA ASP A 5 33.29 22.63 -2.50
C ASP A 5 31.93 23.03 -3.10
N LEU A 6 31.27 22.08 -3.77
CA LEU A 6 29.90 22.24 -4.24
C LEU A 6 28.93 21.99 -3.08
N ASN A 7 28.34 23.05 -2.53
CA ASN A 7 27.24 22.93 -1.57
C ASN A 7 25.90 22.81 -2.31
N ILE A 8 25.15 21.74 -2.05
CA ILE A 8 23.80 21.53 -2.60
C ILE A 8 22.80 21.58 -1.45
N GLU A 9 21.93 22.59 -1.47
CA GLU A 9 20.82 22.70 -0.53
C GLU A 9 19.58 21.99 -1.08
N LEU A 10 19.05 21.02 -0.31
CA LEU A 10 17.80 20.33 -0.62
C LEU A 10 16.71 20.80 0.34
N ASN A 11 15.80 21.62 -0.16
CA ASN A 11 14.66 22.14 0.60
C ASN A 11 13.42 21.28 0.35
N LEU A 12 12.84 20.73 1.42
CA LEU A 12 11.59 19.98 1.35
C LEU A 12 10.42 20.86 1.79
N ALA A 13 9.36 20.92 0.98
CA ALA A 13 8.08 21.47 1.40
C ALA A 13 7.20 20.35 2.00
N PRO A 14 6.42 20.61 3.06
CA PRO A 14 5.43 19.65 3.54
C PRO A 14 4.44 19.32 2.42
N GLN A 15 4.23 18.04 2.15
CA GLN A 15 3.14 17.63 1.27
C GLN A 15 1.81 17.93 1.96
N VAL A 16 0.95 18.72 1.30
CA VAL A 16 -0.41 19.00 1.75
C VAL A 16 -1.40 18.14 0.98
N GLY A 17 -2.31 17.48 1.70
CA GLY A 17 -3.37 16.64 1.13
C GLY A 17 -3.28 15.17 1.53
N THR A 18 -4.19 14.38 0.99
CA THR A 18 -4.26 12.95 1.22
C THR A 18 -4.35 12.18 -0.09
N GLY A 19 -3.73 11.01 -0.15
CA GLY A 19 -3.82 10.07 -1.25
C GLY A 19 -4.77 8.91 -1.01
N LYS A 20 -4.82 8.02 -1.99
CA LYS A 20 -5.55 6.76 -1.99
C LYS A 20 -4.64 5.64 -2.48
N ILE A 21 -4.75 4.46 -1.87
CA ILE A 21 -4.14 3.22 -2.38
C ILE A 21 -5.29 2.26 -2.69
N MET A 22 -5.34 1.74 -3.92
CA MET A 22 -6.37 0.82 -4.39
C MET A 22 -5.76 -0.21 -5.33
N GLY A 23 -6.41 -1.35 -5.46
CA GLY A 23 -5.97 -2.40 -6.39
C GLY A 23 -6.91 -3.60 -6.38
N TYR A 24 -6.40 -4.70 -6.92
CA TYR A 24 -7.09 -5.98 -6.97
C TYR A 24 -6.21 -7.06 -6.36
N VAL A 25 -6.81 -7.97 -5.59
CA VAL A 25 -6.17 -9.18 -5.09
C VAL A 25 -6.71 -10.37 -5.88
N LEU A 26 -5.82 -11.04 -6.60
CA LEU A 26 -6.14 -12.14 -7.51
C LEU A 26 -5.30 -13.35 -7.14
N SER A 27 -5.88 -14.53 -7.32
CA SER A 27 -5.15 -15.81 -7.24
C SER A 27 -4.17 -15.90 -8.41
N GLU A 28 -2.91 -16.22 -8.14
CA GLU A 28 -1.91 -16.38 -9.20
C GLU A 28 -2.25 -17.55 -10.14
N GLU A 29 -2.69 -18.69 -9.58
CA GLU A 29 -3.08 -19.89 -10.35
C GLU A 29 -4.17 -19.61 -11.39
N THR A 30 -5.18 -18.81 -11.04
CA THR A 30 -6.38 -18.63 -11.87
C THR A 30 -6.48 -17.26 -12.53
N GLY A 31 -5.76 -16.27 -12.04
CA GLY A 31 -5.91 -14.86 -12.42
C GLY A 31 -7.26 -14.24 -12.00
N LEU A 32 -8.03 -14.93 -11.14
CA LEU A 32 -9.37 -14.51 -10.69
C LEU A 32 -9.37 -14.10 -9.21
N PRO A 33 -10.36 -13.30 -8.77
CA PRO A 33 -10.55 -13.00 -7.35
C PRO A 33 -10.80 -14.26 -6.52
N THR A 34 -10.41 -14.21 -5.25
CA THR A 34 -10.74 -15.27 -4.30
C THR A 34 -12.23 -15.22 -3.96
N SER A 35 -12.94 -16.34 -4.10
CA SER A 35 -14.40 -16.39 -3.89
C SER A 35 -14.81 -16.09 -2.44
N GLU A 36 -13.92 -16.36 -1.50
CA GLU A 36 -14.10 -16.10 -0.07
C GLU A 36 -13.79 -14.63 0.31
N GLY A 37 -13.22 -13.85 -0.61
CA GLY A 37 -12.68 -12.52 -0.31
C GLY A 37 -11.48 -12.60 0.63
N GLY A 38 -11.38 -11.65 1.55
CA GLY A 38 -10.28 -11.57 2.53
C GLY A 38 -10.07 -10.15 3.04
N THR A 39 -8.91 -9.90 3.66
CA THR A 39 -8.56 -8.59 4.21
C THR A 39 -7.24 -8.10 3.64
N VAL A 40 -7.19 -6.84 3.25
CA VAL A 40 -5.93 -6.12 3.03
C VAL A 40 -5.63 -5.31 4.29
N LEU A 41 -4.44 -5.51 4.85
CA LEU A 41 -3.95 -4.84 6.04
C LEU A 41 -2.87 -3.83 5.66
N MET A 42 -3.05 -2.59 6.05
CA MET A 42 -2.05 -1.54 6.00
C MET A 42 -1.44 -1.34 7.39
N ILE A 43 -0.17 -1.70 7.51
CA ILE A 43 0.60 -1.57 8.74
C ILE A 43 1.18 -0.17 8.81
N MET A 44 0.88 0.52 9.92
CA MET A 44 1.36 1.87 10.22
C MET A 44 1.97 1.89 11.63
N PRO A 45 2.86 2.85 11.94
CA PRO A 45 3.52 2.89 13.25
C PRO A 45 2.58 2.94 14.46
N THR A 46 1.39 3.54 14.30
CA THR A 46 0.48 3.80 15.44
C THR A 46 -0.96 3.35 15.23
N ASN A 47 -1.41 3.13 13.99
CA ASN A 47 -2.80 2.79 13.73
C ASN A 47 -2.96 2.01 12.42
N ASN A 48 -2.89 0.68 12.49
CA ASN A 48 -3.12 -0.15 11.30
C ASN A 48 -4.53 0.08 10.74
N LYS A 49 -4.66 0.06 9.41
CA LYS A 49 -5.95 0.10 8.72
C LYS A 49 -6.20 -1.25 8.06
N TYR A 50 -7.46 -1.66 8.01
CA TYR A 50 -7.88 -2.88 7.33
C TYR A 50 -9.08 -2.59 6.44
N VAL A 51 -9.13 -3.23 5.28
CA VAL A 51 -10.23 -3.13 4.33
C VAL A 51 -10.55 -4.52 3.79
N GLY A 52 -11.83 -4.78 3.56
CA GLY A 52 -12.29 -6.03 2.95
C GLY A 52 -11.95 -6.07 1.46
N ILE A 53 -11.63 -7.25 0.96
CA ILE A 53 -11.51 -7.55 -0.46
C ILE A 53 -12.91 -7.90 -0.97
N ASN A 54 -13.36 -7.23 -2.04
CA ASN A 54 -14.62 -7.58 -2.67
C ASN A 54 -14.51 -8.94 -3.37
N PRO A 55 -15.27 -9.98 -2.98
CA PRO A 55 -15.13 -11.33 -3.54
C PRO A 55 -15.54 -11.43 -5.02
N LYS A 56 -16.27 -10.44 -5.56
CA LYS A 56 -16.71 -10.46 -6.96
C LYS A 56 -15.63 -10.06 -7.95
N ASP A 57 -14.79 -9.10 -7.58
CA ASP A 57 -13.82 -8.46 -8.48
C ASP A 57 -12.41 -8.35 -7.87
N GLY A 58 -12.23 -8.70 -6.60
CA GLY A 58 -10.95 -8.63 -5.89
C GLY A 58 -10.59 -7.23 -5.40
N TYR A 59 -11.49 -6.25 -5.52
CA TYR A 59 -11.17 -4.84 -5.25
C TYR A 59 -10.92 -4.54 -3.77
N TYR A 60 -9.94 -3.68 -3.49
CA TYR A 60 -9.71 -3.07 -2.18
C TYR A 60 -9.33 -1.59 -2.30
N GLU A 61 -9.60 -0.79 -1.25
CA GLU A 61 -9.32 0.65 -1.26
C GLU A 61 -9.06 1.25 0.13
N PHE A 62 -7.93 1.92 0.30
CA PHE A 62 -7.61 2.80 1.42
C PHE A 62 -7.66 4.27 1.00
N ASN A 63 -8.52 5.06 1.66
CA ASN A 63 -8.63 6.50 1.45
C ASN A 63 -7.99 7.33 2.55
N ASN A 64 -7.84 8.63 2.28
CA ASN A 64 -7.42 9.64 3.24
C ASN A 64 -6.07 9.29 3.89
N LEU A 65 -5.10 8.93 3.05
CA LEU A 65 -3.75 8.56 3.46
C LEU A 65 -2.85 9.79 3.44
N ALA A 66 -2.16 10.05 4.54
CA ALA A 66 -1.12 11.07 4.55
C ALA A 66 0.06 10.67 3.65
N ALA A 67 0.94 11.61 3.32
CA ALA A 67 2.22 11.26 2.71
C ALA A 67 3.03 10.38 3.66
N GLY A 68 3.58 9.27 3.19
CA GLY A 68 4.36 8.38 4.02
C GLY A 68 4.64 7.03 3.38
N PHE A 69 5.36 6.20 4.13
CA PHE A 69 5.61 4.81 3.76
C PHE A 69 4.58 3.92 4.44
N TYR A 70 4.02 3.00 3.67
CA TYR A 70 3.01 2.05 4.12
C TYR A 70 3.49 0.64 3.78
N THR A 71 3.39 -0.27 4.73
CA THR A 71 3.51 -1.70 4.45
C THR A 71 2.10 -2.25 4.27
N ILE A 72 1.87 -2.97 3.17
CA ILE A 72 0.60 -3.60 2.88
C ILE A 72 0.84 -5.11 2.83
N THR A 73 -0.05 -5.85 3.47
CA THR A 73 -0.09 -7.32 3.43
C THR A 73 -1.53 -7.78 3.26
N THR A 74 -1.70 -9.00 2.77
CA THR A 74 -3.02 -9.62 2.58
C THR A 74 -3.20 -10.82 3.49
N SER A 75 -4.44 -11.04 3.94
CA SER A 75 -4.83 -12.22 4.68
C SER A 75 -6.10 -12.80 4.06
N ILE A 76 -5.93 -13.95 3.42
CA ILE A 76 -6.98 -14.70 2.75
C ILE A 76 -6.87 -16.14 3.23
N LEU A 77 -8.01 -16.76 3.53
CA LEU A 77 -8.08 -18.16 3.96
C LEU A 77 -7.47 -19.07 2.88
N GLU A 78 -6.59 -20.00 3.27
CA GLU A 78 -5.91 -20.96 2.38
C GLU A 78 -4.90 -20.37 1.38
N TYR A 79 -4.62 -19.06 1.42
CA TYR A 79 -3.57 -18.45 0.62
C TYR A 79 -2.42 -17.97 1.51
N GLU A 80 -1.19 -18.15 1.02
CA GLU A 80 0.00 -17.49 1.57
C GLU A 80 0.41 -16.35 0.62
N GLU A 81 0.92 -15.27 1.21
CA GLU A 81 1.46 -14.16 0.43
C GLU A 81 2.79 -14.59 -0.20
N GLU A 82 2.90 -14.51 -1.53
CA GLU A 82 4.17 -14.73 -2.21
C GLU A 82 5.15 -13.60 -1.87
N LYS A 83 6.38 -13.97 -1.48
CA LYS A 83 7.45 -13.04 -1.08
C LYS A 83 8.45 -12.78 -2.18
#